data_AF-A0A0V0PW22-F1
#
_entry.id   AF-A0A0V0PW22-F1
#
_cell.length_a   1.000
_cell.length_b   1.000
_cell.length_c   1.000
_cell.angle_alpha   90.00
_cell.angle_beta   90.00
_cell.angle_gamma   90.00
#
_symmetry.space_group_name_H-M   'P 1'
#
loop_
_entity.id
_entity.type
_entity.pdbx_description
1 polymer ?
#
loop_
_entity_poly.entity_id
_entity_poly.type
_entity_poly.pdbx_seq_one_letter_code
_entity_poly.pdbx_strand_id
1 'polypeptide(L)'
;MDEQLTEDERMLRDAACNFSREKLRPRVIKAFADEEAVPAIFREMGLPGVTVPVECGGFGASSLAYGLIASEIERVDSGYRSMMPVQSSLLIYPIYAYGSEEPRRKYLPKLASGKFIACFAPTEPAAGSDPAGMKTVALEMGFIVKRNRCGKVLEIARVARDMHGGNGISEELQVIRHMVNLETVNTYEGTHDVHALILGRRITGFQAFC
;
A
#
# COMPACT_ATOMS: atom_id res chain seq x y z
N MET A 1 13.12 -14.60 -27.26
CA MET A 1 12.38 -13.75 -26.29
C MET A 1 11.56 -12.69 -27.02
N ASP A 2 12.13 -11.93 -27.96
CA ASP A 2 11.40 -10.86 -28.68
C ASP A 2 10.15 -11.30 -29.45
N GLU A 3 10.18 -12.49 -30.04
CA GLU A 3 9.04 -13.05 -30.79
C GLU A 3 7.84 -13.40 -29.90
N GLN A 4 8.05 -13.49 -28.58
CA GLN A 4 7.00 -13.80 -27.60
C GLN A 4 6.35 -12.54 -27.00
N LEU A 5 6.90 -11.36 -27.30
CA LEU A 5 6.39 -10.09 -26.79
C LEU A 5 5.31 -9.54 -27.73
N THR A 6 4.33 -8.83 -27.18
CA THR A 6 3.42 -8.02 -27.97
C THR A 6 4.15 -6.80 -28.55
N GLU A 7 3.55 -6.16 -29.55
CA GLU A 7 4.11 -4.93 -30.12
C GLU A 7 4.19 -3.81 -29.09
N ASP A 8 3.14 -3.62 -28.30
CA ASP A 8 3.11 -2.65 -27.19
C ASP A 8 4.21 -2.91 -26.16
N GLU A 9 4.44 -4.17 -25.80
CA GLU A 9 5.51 -4.55 -24.85
C GLU A 9 6.91 -4.25 -25.39
N ARG A 10 7.15 -4.50 -26.69
CA ARG A 10 8.41 -4.13 -27.34
C ARG A 10 8.58 -2.62 -27.38
N MET A 11 7.54 -1.88 -27.75
CA MET A 11 7.56 -0.41 -27.77
C MET A 11 7.87 0.18 -26.39
N LEU A 12 7.24 -0.32 -25.34
CA LEU A 12 7.46 0.14 -23.96
C LEU A 12 8.88 -0.16 -23.48
N ARG A 13 9.41 -1.35 -23.79
CA ARG A 13 10.80 -1.71 -23.51
C ARG A 13 11.77 -0.78 -24.24
N ASP A 14 11.56 -0.56 -25.53
CA ASP A 14 12.48 0.24 -26.37
C ASP A 14 12.46 1.72 -25.93
N ALA A 15 11.28 2.22 -25.55
CA ALA A 15 11.16 3.55 -24.92
C ALA A 15 11.93 3.64 -23.61
N ALA A 16 11.83 2.64 -22.73
CA ALA A 16 12.60 2.58 -21.49
C ALA A 16 14.11 2.50 -21.74
N CYS A 17 14.54 1.70 -22.72
CA CYS A 17 15.95 1.60 -23.12
C CYS A 17 16.51 2.95 -23.58
N ASN A 18 15.78 3.66 -24.45
CA ASN A 18 16.18 4.99 -24.91
C ASN A 18 16.25 6.00 -23.76
N PHE A 19 15.24 6.02 -22.89
CA PHE A 19 15.24 6.86 -21.69
C PHE A 19 16.44 6.57 -20.78
N SER A 20 16.71 5.29 -20.51
CA SER A 20 17.86 4.86 -19.71
C SER A 20 19.19 5.34 -20.30
N ARG A 21 19.37 5.22 -21.62
CA ARG A 21 20.59 5.64 -22.30
C ARG A 21 20.78 7.16 -22.33
N GLU A 22 19.73 7.91 -22.60
CA GLU A 22 19.82 9.36 -22.82
C GLU A 22 19.71 10.19 -21.53
N LYS A 23 18.95 9.71 -20.54
CA LYS A 23 18.60 10.48 -19.34
C LYS A 23 19.25 9.94 -18.07
N LEU A 24 19.31 8.62 -17.89
CA LEU A 24 19.81 8.04 -16.64
C LEU A 24 21.33 7.84 -16.68
N ARG A 25 21.84 7.20 -17.74
CA ARG A 25 23.25 6.82 -17.88
C ARG A 25 24.24 8.00 -17.80
N PRO A 26 23.96 9.19 -18.34
CA PRO A 26 24.88 10.33 -18.19
C PRO A 26 24.96 10.88 -16.75
N ARG A 27 23.94 10.60 -15.92
CA ARG A 27 23.80 11.19 -14.57
C ARG A 27 24.29 10.25 -13.46
N VAL A 28 24.23 8.93 -13.68
CA VAL A 28 24.42 7.90 -12.65
C VAL A 28 25.75 8.00 -11.89
N ILE A 29 26.88 8.20 -12.56
CA ILE A 29 28.21 8.18 -11.90
C ILE A 29 28.31 9.32 -10.90
N LYS A 30 27.91 10.53 -11.31
CA LYS A 30 27.93 11.71 -10.46
C LYS A 30 26.90 11.59 -9.34
N ALA A 31 25.67 11.22 -9.67
CA ALA A 31 24.59 11.06 -8.69
C ALA A 31 24.95 10.04 -7.59
N PHE A 32 25.61 8.94 -7.96
CA PHE A 32 26.09 7.95 -7.01
C PHE A 32 27.24 8.49 -6.14
N ALA A 33 28.22 9.16 -6.75
CA ALA A 33 29.38 9.70 -6.03
C ALA A 33 28.99 10.81 -5.04
N ASP A 34 28.00 11.63 -5.40
CA ASP A 34 27.53 12.77 -4.61
C ASP A 34 26.35 12.42 -3.69
N GLU A 35 25.90 11.15 -3.69
CA GLU A 35 24.70 10.66 -2.97
C GLU A 35 23.43 11.50 -3.26
N GLU A 36 23.31 12.01 -4.49
CA GLU A 36 22.24 12.91 -4.89
C GLU A 36 21.11 12.15 -5.58
N ALA A 37 19.93 12.14 -4.95
CA ALA A 37 18.70 11.73 -5.63
C ALA A 37 18.27 12.83 -6.62
N VAL A 38 17.76 12.43 -7.79
CA VAL A 38 17.26 13.36 -8.82
C VAL A 38 15.73 13.23 -8.96
N PRO A 39 14.92 13.90 -8.12
CA PRO A 39 13.46 13.86 -8.14
C PRO A 39 12.82 14.14 -9.50
N ALA A 40 13.48 14.96 -10.33
CA ALA A 40 13.00 15.30 -11.67
C ALA A 40 12.79 14.07 -12.57
N ILE A 41 13.55 12.98 -12.33
CA ILE A 41 13.45 11.73 -13.10
C ILE A 41 12.03 11.16 -13.05
N PHE A 42 11.31 11.28 -11.92
CA PHE A 42 9.92 10.80 -11.84
C PHE A 42 9.00 11.48 -12.87
N ARG A 43 9.21 12.76 -13.14
CA ARG A 43 8.42 13.51 -14.12
C ARG A 43 8.93 13.29 -15.53
N GLU A 44 10.25 13.27 -15.73
CA GLU A 44 10.88 13.05 -17.04
C GLU A 44 10.57 11.67 -17.61
N MET A 45 10.51 10.67 -16.74
CA MET A 45 10.33 9.29 -17.15
C MET A 45 8.89 9.06 -17.62
N GLY A 46 7.90 9.74 -17.03
CA GLY A 46 6.48 9.47 -17.32
C GLY A 46 6.02 8.06 -16.91
N LEU A 47 6.90 7.23 -16.36
CA LEU A 47 6.64 5.86 -15.94
C LEU A 47 6.19 5.67 -14.46
N PRO A 48 5.93 6.68 -13.59
CA PRO A 48 5.34 6.44 -12.27
C PRO A 48 3.84 6.10 -12.38
N GLY A 49 3.51 5.15 -13.24
CA GLY A 49 2.14 4.84 -13.60
C GLY A 49 1.99 3.72 -14.62
N VAL A 50 3.07 3.01 -14.98
CA VAL A 50 3.05 2.01 -16.06
C VAL A 50 1.94 0.98 -15.87
N THR A 51 1.84 0.38 -14.68
CA THR A 51 0.80 -0.60 -14.34
C THR A 51 -0.46 0.04 -13.73
N VAL A 52 -0.45 1.36 -13.56
CA VAL A 52 -1.56 2.07 -12.93
C VAL A 52 -2.70 2.13 -13.93
N PRO A 53 -3.95 1.80 -13.53
CA PRO A 53 -5.09 1.86 -14.44
C PRO A 53 -5.23 3.23 -15.12
N VAL A 54 -5.69 3.25 -16.36
CA VAL A 54 -5.82 4.47 -17.18
C VAL A 54 -6.75 5.47 -16.51
N GLU A 55 -7.77 4.99 -15.79
CA GLU A 55 -8.73 5.80 -15.04
C GLU A 55 -8.07 6.60 -13.90
N CYS A 56 -6.89 6.17 -13.45
CA CYS A 56 -6.10 6.81 -12.41
C CYS A 56 -4.97 7.70 -12.97
N GLY A 57 -4.91 7.86 -14.30
CA GLY A 57 -3.88 8.63 -14.99
C GLY A 57 -2.60 7.84 -15.29
N GLY A 58 -2.65 6.51 -15.22
CA GLY A 58 -1.55 5.61 -15.61
C GLY A 58 -1.67 5.07 -17.03
N PHE A 59 -0.82 4.11 -17.37
CA PHE A 59 -0.77 3.48 -18.70
C PHE A 59 -1.51 2.13 -18.79
N GLY A 60 -1.88 1.52 -17.65
CA GLY A 60 -2.58 0.24 -17.62
C GLY A 60 -1.81 -0.93 -18.25
N ALA A 61 -0.48 -0.84 -18.33
CA ALA A 61 0.36 -1.83 -18.97
C ALA A 61 0.43 -3.15 -18.19
N SER A 62 0.74 -4.23 -18.90
CA SER A 62 0.85 -5.58 -18.33
C SER A 62 1.99 -5.68 -17.30
N SER A 63 1.90 -6.65 -16.39
CA SER A 63 3.00 -6.98 -15.47
C SER A 63 4.28 -7.37 -16.21
N LEU A 64 4.16 -7.93 -17.43
CA LEU A 64 5.30 -8.25 -18.28
C LEU A 64 5.97 -6.97 -18.81
N ALA A 65 5.18 -6.01 -19.33
CA ALA A 65 5.67 -4.70 -19.74
C ALA A 65 6.39 -3.98 -18.59
N TYR A 66 5.82 -4.05 -17.38
CA TYR A 66 6.47 -3.52 -16.18
C TYR A 66 7.83 -4.16 -15.89
N GLY A 67 7.93 -5.49 -15.99
CA GLY A 67 9.19 -6.21 -15.82
C GLY A 67 10.24 -5.83 -16.85
N LEU A 68 9.83 -5.66 -18.12
CA LEU A 68 10.72 -5.21 -19.20
C LEU A 68 11.27 -3.81 -18.94
N ILE A 69 10.39 -2.87 -18.56
CA ILE A 69 10.79 -1.49 -18.23
C ILE A 69 11.73 -1.47 -17.02
N ALA A 70 11.40 -2.21 -15.96
CA ALA A 70 12.22 -2.29 -14.76
C ALA A 70 13.62 -2.83 -15.07
N SER A 71 13.71 -3.85 -15.94
CA SER A 71 14.98 -4.41 -16.42
C SER A 71 15.83 -3.35 -17.14
N GLU A 72 15.24 -2.60 -18.08
CA GLU A 72 15.98 -1.57 -18.83
C GLU A 72 16.44 -0.38 -17.97
N ILE A 73 15.72 -0.07 -16.89
CA ILE A 73 16.14 0.96 -15.92
C ILE A 73 17.24 0.43 -15.00
N GLU A 74 17.11 -0.80 -14.50
CA GLU A 74 18.09 -1.45 -13.62
C GLU A 74 19.42 -1.72 -14.32
N ARG A 75 19.43 -1.88 -15.64
CA ARG A 75 20.68 -1.89 -16.43
C ARG A 75 21.58 -0.67 -16.21
N VAL A 76 21.00 0.45 -15.77
CA VAL A 76 21.76 1.66 -15.42
C VAL A 76 22.10 1.67 -13.92
N ASP A 77 21.07 1.57 -13.07
CA ASP A 77 21.23 1.59 -11.62
C ASP A 77 20.01 1.03 -10.88
N SER A 78 20.25 0.23 -9.84
CA SER A 78 19.20 -0.36 -9.01
C SER A 78 18.46 0.67 -8.14
N GLY A 79 19.08 1.81 -7.82
CA GLY A 79 18.45 2.92 -7.12
C GLY A 79 17.31 3.53 -7.94
N TYR A 80 17.54 3.83 -9.22
CA TYR A 80 16.49 4.30 -10.14
C TYR A 80 15.35 3.30 -10.28
N ARG A 81 15.66 2.00 -10.41
CA ARG A 81 14.61 0.96 -10.47
C ARG A 81 13.85 0.84 -9.16
N SER A 82 14.49 1.05 -8.00
CA SER A 82 13.84 0.99 -6.67
C SER A 82 12.79 2.08 -6.46
N MET A 83 12.94 3.21 -7.15
CA MET A 83 11.97 4.31 -7.10
C MET A 83 10.63 3.95 -7.76
N MET A 84 10.63 3.05 -8.75
CA MET A 84 9.42 2.67 -9.50
C MET A 84 8.35 1.95 -8.66
N PRO A 85 8.64 0.79 -8.00
CA PRO A 85 7.63 0.04 -7.25
C PRO A 85 7.11 0.81 -6.05
N VAL A 86 7.91 1.70 -5.44
CA VAL A 86 7.46 2.56 -4.34
C VAL A 86 6.30 3.42 -4.80
N GLN A 87 6.43 4.08 -5.94
CA GLN A 87 5.41 4.98 -6.45
C GLN A 87 4.18 4.22 -6.98
N SER A 88 4.37 3.14 -7.75
CA SER A 88 3.26 2.38 -8.35
C SER A 88 2.60 1.43 -7.35
N SER A 89 3.31 0.38 -6.95
CA SER A 89 2.76 -0.75 -6.22
C SER A 89 2.56 -0.49 -4.73
N LEU A 90 3.42 0.33 -4.11
CA LEU A 90 3.36 0.56 -2.66
C LEU A 90 2.49 1.77 -2.27
N LEU A 91 2.20 2.68 -3.21
CA LEU A 91 1.44 3.91 -2.94
C LEU A 91 0.18 4.02 -3.79
N ILE A 92 0.32 4.06 -5.12
CA ILE A 92 -0.84 4.22 -6.00
C ILE A 92 -1.82 3.04 -5.83
N TYR A 93 -1.31 1.81 -5.81
CA TYR A 93 -2.18 0.63 -5.66
C TYR A 93 -2.95 0.60 -4.34
N PRO A 94 -2.36 0.81 -3.13
CA PRO A 94 -3.15 0.85 -1.89
C PRO A 94 -4.18 1.97 -1.84
N ILE A 95 -3.87 3.16 -2.40
CA ILE A 95 -4.86 4.26 -2.48
C ILE A 95 -6.01 3.87 -3.41
N TYR A 96 -5.70 3.25 -4.55
CA TYR A 96 -6.69 2.75 -5.50
C TYR A 96 -7.52 1.58 -4.94
N ALA A 97 -6.92 0.64 -4.23
CA ALA A 97 -7.60 -0.55 -3.73
C ALA A 97 -8.40 -0.27 -2.44
N TYR A 98 -7.79 0.44 -1.49
CA TYR A 98 -8.30 0.59 -0.13
C TYR A 98 -8.71 2.02 0.24
N GLY A 99 -8.29 3.03 -0.53
CA GLY A 99 -8.66 4.42 -0.27
C GLY A 99 -10.14 4.70 -0.57
N SER A 100 -10.74 5.67 0.13
CA SER A 100 -12.05 6.22 -0.22
C SER A 100 -11.97 7.13 -1.47
N GLU A 101 -13.12 7.52 -2.02
CA GLU A 101 -13.18 8.26 -3.28
C GLU A 101 -12.45 9.62 -3.23
N GLU A 102 -12.54 10.34 -2.11
CA GLU A 102 -11.87 11.63 -1.91
C GLU A 102 -10.33 11.55 -2.02
N PRO A 103 -9.62 10.69 -1.26
CA PRO A 103 -8.19 10.44 -1.46
C PRO A 103 -7.83 10.01 -2.88
N ARG A 104 -8.62 9.15 -3.51
CA ARG A 104 -8.36 8.69 -4.88
C ARG A 104 -8.35 9.87 -5.85
N ARG A 105 -9.40 10.68 -5.86
CA ARG A 105 -9.52 11.87 -6.72
C ARG A 105 -8.41 12.90 -6.45
N LYS A 106 -8.01 13.08 -5.19
CA LYS A 106 -7.04 14.09 -4.79
C LYS A 106 -5.59 13.72 -5.10
N TYR A 107 -5.22 12.45 -4.90
CA TYR A 107 -3.82 12.02 -4.90
C TYR A 107 -3.41 11.23 -6.15
N LEU A 108 -4.27 10.35 -6.68
CA LEU A 108 -3.88 9.45 -7.77
C LEU A 108 -3.39 10.19 -9.03
N PRO A 109 -4.09 11.22 -9.54
CA PRO A 109 -3.61 11.94 -10.73
C PRO A 109 -2.26 12.64 -10.52
N LYS A 110 -1.96 13.07 -9.29
CA LYS A 110 -0.70 13.77 -8.95
C LYS A 110 0.46 12.79 -8.75
N LEU A 111 0.16 11.60 -8.24
CA LEU A 111 1.15 10.53 -8.08
C LEU A 111 1.48 9.90 -9.44
N ALA A 112 0.46 9.66 -10.28
CA ALA A 112 0.62 9.10 -11.61
C ALA A 112 1.40 10.02 -12.57
N SER A 113 1.21 11.34 -12.44
CA SER A 113 1.98 12.33 -13.21
C SER A 113 3.40 12.59 -12.69
N GLY A 114 3.81 11.97 -11.58
CA GLY A 114 5.08 12.29 -10.91
C GLY A 114 5.15 13.71 -10.32
N LYS A 115 4.02 14.43 -10.24
CA LYS A 115 3.96 15.74 -9.56
C LYS A 115 4.24 15.58 -8.07
N PHE A 116 3.65 14.55 -7.48
CA PHE A 116 3.92 14.09 -6.12
C PHE A 116 4.81 12.86 -6.16
N ILE A 117 5.81 12.86 -5.30
CA ILE A 117 6.66 11.69 -5.02
C ILE A 117 6.27 11.23 -3.63
N ALA A 118 5.98 9.96 -3.48
CA ALA A 118 5.55 9.39 -2.21
C ALA A 118 6.53 8.31 -1.73
N CYS A 119 6.47 8.04 -0.43
CA CYS A 119 7.31 7.06 0.24
C CYS A 119 6.45 6.06 1.02
N PHE A 120 6.91 4.81 1.07
CA PHE A 120 6.30 3.77 1.90
C PHE A 120 7.25 3.49 3.06
N ALA A 121 6.81 3.73 4.29
CA ALA A 121 7.63 3.62 5.50
C ALA A 121 7.02 2.61 6.50
N PRO A 122 7.06 1.30 6.19
CA PRO A 122 6.57 0.26 7.10
C PRO A 122 7.63 -0.15 8.14
N THR A 123 8.92 0.08 7.83
CA THR A 123 10.05 -0.40 8.61
C THR A 123 10.38 0.58 9.73
N GLU A 124 10.65 0.04 10.92
CA GLU A 124 11.17 0.78 12.06
C GLU A 124 12.49 0.18 12.54
N PRO A 125 13.31 0.91 13.33
CA PRO A 125 14.55 0.35 13.89
C PRO A 125 14.37 -0.97 14.65
N ALA A 126 13.19 -1.20 15.23
CA ALA A 126 12.87 -2.43 15.97
C ALA A 126 11.95 -3.41 15.20
N ALA A 127 11.51 -3.06 13.98
CA ALA A 127 10.54 -3.83 13.22
C ALA A 127 10.89 -3.80 11.71
N GLY A 128 11.55 -4.86 11.25
CA GLY A 128 11.87 -5.07 9.82
C GLY A 128 11.14 -6.27 9.25
N SER A 129 11.65 -7.47 9.51
CA SER A 129 11.01 -8.73 9.08
C SER A 129 9.74 -9.06 9.86
N ASP A 130 9.58 -8.50 11.06
CA ASP A 130 8.37 -8.60 11.87
C ASP A 130 7.62 -7.26 11.90
N PRO A 131 6.68 -7.03 10.96
CA PRO A 131 5.86 -5.82 10.97
C PRO A 131 4.86 -5.76 12.14
N ALA A 132 4.58 -6.87 12.82
CA ALA A 132 3.72 -6.86 14.00
C ALA A 132 4.39 -6.20 15.21
N GLY A 133 5.72 -6.12 15.22
CA GLY A 133 6.51 -5.41 16.22
C GLY A 133 6.55 -3.89 16.06
N MET A 134 5.83 -3.31 15.09
CA MET A 134 5.80 -1.87 14.82
C MET A 134 5.28 -1.07 16.03
N LYS A 135 5.99 0.00 16.40
CA LYS A 135 5.72 0.87 17.55
C LYS A 135 5.03 2.18 17.18
N THR A 136 5.01 2.56 15.90
CA THR A 136 4.27 3.72 15.41
C THR A 136 2.79 3.53 15.69
N VAL A 137 2.25 4.40 16.53
CA VAL A 137 0.84 4.39 16.92
C VAL A 137 0.14 5.65 16.42
N ALA A 138 -1.01 5.48 15.80
CA ALA A 138 -1.92 6.60 15.51
C ALA A 138 -2.67 6.98 16.80
N LEU A 139 -2.50 8.21 17.29
CA LEU A 139 -3.03 8.62 18.58
C LEU A 139 -4.56 8.86 18.58
N GLU A 140 -5.15 8.38 19.68
CA GLU A 140 -6.53 8.51 20.21
C GLU A 140 -7.72 8.22 19.30
N MET A 141 -7.91 8.90 18.17
CA MET A 141 -9.07 8.58 17.31
C MET A 141 -8.98 7.16 16.77
N GLY A 142 -7.78 6.68 16.43
CA GLY A 142 -7.57 5.31 15.95
C GLY A 142 -8.01 4.27 16.97
N PHE A 143 -7.64 4.43 18.23
CA PHE A 143 -8.00 3.51 19.30
C PHE A 143 -9.47 3.59 19.70
N ILE A 144 -10.05 4.79 19.78
CA ILE A 144 -11.48 4.96 20.11
C ILE A 144 -12.35 4.38 18.99
N VAL A 145 -11.99 4.62 17.72
CA VAL A 145 -12.72 4.09 16.56
C VAL A 145 -12.54 2.58 16.45
N LYS A 146 -11.34 2.03 16.63
CA LYS A 146 -11.11 0.57 16.66
C LYS A 146 -11.86 -0.10 17.81
N ARG A 147 -11.76 0.46 19.03
CA ARG A 147 -12.48 0.00 20.22
C ARG A 147 -13.99 -0.05 20.00
N ASN A 148 -14.57 1.01 19.43
CA ASN A 148 -16.01 1.07 19.19
C ASN A 148 -16.43 0.20 18.00
N ARG A 149 -15.68 0.17 16.90
CA ARG A 149 -16.08 -0.51 15.67
C ARG A 149 -16.07 -2.03 15.83
N CYS A 150 -15.03 -2.64 16.42
CA CYS A 150 -14.95 -4.09 16.59
C CYS A 150 -16.05 -4.63 17.52
N GLY A 151 -16.25 -3.97 18.67
CA GLY A 151 -17.31 -4.32 19.62
C GLY A 151 -18.72 -4.16 19.04
N LYS A 152 -18.99 -3.04 18.34
CA LYS A 152 -20.31 -2.77 17.74
C LYS A 152 -20.63 -3.74 16.61
N VAL A 153 -19.65 -4.11 15.79
CA VAL A 153 -19.85 -5.05 14.68
C VAL A 153 -20.09 -6.47 15.20
N LEU A 154 -19.42 -6.90 16.27
CA LEU A 154 -19.72 -8.18 16.94
C LEU A 154 -21.11 -8.18 17.60
N GLU A 155 -21.52 -7.08 18.22
CA GLU A 155 -22.87 -6.90 18.77
C GLU A 155 -23.94 -7.05 17.68
N ILE A 156 -23.76 -6.35 16.55
CA ILE A 156 -24.65 -6.43 15.39
C ILE A 156 -24.69 -7.86 14.83
N ALA A 157 -23.55 -8.52 14.70
CA ALA A 157 -23.47 -9.90 14.20
C ALA A 157 -24.17 -10.89 15.14
N ARG A 158 -24.08 -10.69 16.46
CA ARG A 158 -24.78 -11.50 17.47
C ARG A 158 -26.29 -11.31 17.38
N VAL A 159 -26.74 -10.06 17.30
CA VAL A 159 -28.18 -9.74 17.12
C VAL A 159 -28.70 -10.34 15.80
N ALA A 160 -27.94 -10.23 14.71
CA ALA A 160 -28.28 -10.85 13.43
C ALA A 160 -28.39 -12.38 13.54
N ARG A 161 -27.45 -13.05 14.23
CA ARG A 161 -27.51 -14.49 14.45
C ARG A 161 -28.76 -14.89 15.25
N ASP A 162 -29.08 -14.15 16.30
CA ASP A 162 -30.25 -14.42 17.14
C ASP A 162 -31.57 -14.23 16.37
N MET A 163 -31.68 -13.18 15.54
CA MET A 163 -32.86 -12.96 14.69
C MET A 163 -33.10 -14.10 13.68
N HIS A 164 -32.04 -14.73 13.20
CA HIS A 164 -32.11 -15.83 12.24
C HIS A 164 -32.15 -17.22 12.90
N GLY A 165 -32.04 -17.33 14.22
CA GLY A 165 -32.12 -18.59 14.96
C GLY A 165 -31.18 -19.68 14.39
N GLY A 166 -31.69 -20.89 14.20
CA GLY A 166 -30.93 -22.00 13.61
C GLY A 166 -30.42 -21.72 12.20
N ASN A 167 -31.12 -20.90 11.41
CA ASN A 167 -30.68 -20.54 10.06
C ASN A 167 -29.46 -19.62 10.07
N GLY A 168 -29.26 -18.82 11.14
CA GLY A 168 -28.04 -18.03 11.33
C GLY A 168 -26.81 -18.87 11.68
N ILE A 169 -26.99 -20.17 11.98
CA ILE A 169 -25.95 -21.17 12.24
C ILE A 169 -25.73 -22.09 11.03
N SER A 170 -26.81 -22.40 10.32
CA SER A 170 -26.85 -23.20 9.09
C SER A 170 -26.07 -22.54 7.93
N GLU A 171 -25.71 -23.34 6.91
CA GLU A 171 -25.04 -22.85 5.70
C GLU A 171 -25.89 -21.88 4.86
N GLU A 172 -27.21 -21.85 5.07
CA GLU A 172 -28.14 -21.00 4.33
C GLU A 172 -27.94 -19.50 4.60
N LEU A 173 -27.68 -19.12 5.86
CA LEU A 173 -27.35 -17.74 6.25
C LEU A 173 -26.08 -17.78 7.10
N GLN A 174 -24.95 -17.50 6.45
CA GLN A 174 -23.60 -17.64 7.03
C GLN A 174 -23.23 -16.58 8.09
N VAL A 175 -24.22 -16.10 8.86
CA VAL A 175 -24.07 -15.05 9.87
C VAL A 175 -23.08 -15.49 10.96
N ILE A 176 -23.15 -16.75 11.42
CA ILE A 176 -22.18 -17.27 12.41
C ILE A 176 -20.75 -17.34 11.86
N ARG A 177 -20.57 -17.66 10.58
CA ARG A 177 -19.25 -17.69 9.94
C ARG A 177 -18.64 -16.28 9.90
N HIS A 178 -19.45 -15.30 9.52
CA HIS A 178 -19.02 -13.90 9.53
C HIS A 178 -18.72 -13.41 10.95
N MET A 179 -19.52 -13.79 11.94
CA MET A 179 -19.27 -13.49 13.35
C MET A 179 -17.94 -14.09 13.85
N VAL A 180 -17.63 -15.35 13.51
CA VAL A 180 -16.33 -15.98 13.87
C VAL A 180 -15.16 -15.29 13.17
N ASN A 181 -15.30 -14.89 11.91
CA ASN A 181 -14.27 -14.10 11.23
C ASN A 181 -14.04 -12.73 11.90
N LEU A 182 -15.09 -12.13 12.47
CA LEU A 182 -15.00 -10.86 13.20
C LEU A 182 -14.30 -11.01 14.57
N GLU A 183 -14.37 -12.18 15.22
CA GLU A 183 -13.59 -12.47 16.44
C GLU A 183 -12.07 -12.48 16.14
N THR A 184 -11.69 -12.97 14.96
CA THR A 184 -10.32 -12.89 14.46
C THR A 184 -9.87 -11.44 14.27
N VAL A 185 -10.72 -10.59 13.68
CA VAL A 185 -10.42 -9.15 13.52
C VAL A 185 -10.32 -8.45 14.88
N ASN A 186 -11.18 -8.79 15.84
CA ASN A 186 -11.14 -8.26 17.20
C ASN A 186 -9.86 -8.66 17.96
N THR A 187 -9.29 -9.83 17.63
CA THR A 187 -8.02 -10.29 18.18
C THR A 187 -6.84 -9.52 17.58
N TYR A 188 -6.82 -9.32 16.26
CA TYR A 188 -5.74 -8.60 15.57
C TYR A 188 -5.72 -7.09 15.82
N GLU A 189 -6.90 -6.46 15.86
CA GLU A 189 -7.00 -5.01 16.04
C GLU A 189 -6.80 -4.58 17.51
N GLY A 190 -6.91 -5.53 18.44
CA GLY A 190 -6.85 -5.33 19.89
C GLY A 190 -8.24 -5.45 20.54
N THR A 191 -8.33 -6.22 21.62
CA THR A 191 -9.59 -6.38 22.35
C THR A 191 -10.01 -5.07 23.01
N HIS A 192 -11.31 -4.95 23.32
CA HIS A 192 -11.86 -3.78 24.01
C HIS A 192 -11.06 -3.39 25.26
N ASP A 193 -10.66 -4.40 26.03
CA ASP A 193 -9.90 -4.22 27.27
C ASP A 193 -8.47 -3.75 27.01
N VAL A 194 -7.77 -4.31 26.02
CA VAL A 194 -6.42 -3.86 25.65
C VAL A 194 -6.43 -2.39 25.24
N HIS A 195 -7.40 -1.97 24.44
CA HIS A 195 -7.57 -0.56 24.10
C HIS A 195 -7.93 0.30 25.31
N ALA A 196 -8.78 -0.19 26.22
CA ALA A 196 -9.12 0.52 27.46
C ALA A 196 -7.93 0.68 28.39
N LEU A 197 -7.04 -0.31 28.49
CA LEU A 197 -5.81 -0.26 29.29
C LEU A 197 -4.78 0.71 28.68
N ILE A 198 -4.64 0.73 27.34
CA ILE A 198 -3.80 1.70 26.63
C ILE A 198 -4.30 3.13 26.83
N LEU A 199 -5.61 3.35 26.70
CA LEU A 199 -6.24 4.65 26.97
C LEU A 199 -6.13 5.02 28.46
N GLY A 200 -6.36 4.06 29.35
CA GLY A 200 -6.29 4.23 30.80
C GLY A 200 -4.89 4.66 31.26
N ARG A 201 -3.82 4.02 30.77
CA ARG A 201 -2.44 4.46 31.02
C ARG A 201 -2.20 5.90 30.59
N ARG A 202 -2.79 6.31 29.46
CA ARG A 202 -2.61 7.66 28.93
C ARG A 202 -3.36 8.71 29.74
N ILE A 203 -4.58 8.40 30.21
CA ILE A 203 -5.39 9.30 31.03
C ILE A 203 -4.86 9.39 32.46
N THR A 204 -4.42 8.27 33.02
CA THR A 204 -4.11 8.16 34.46
C THR A 204 -2.62 8.13 34.78
N GLY A 205 -1.76 7.89 33.79
CA GLY A 205 -0.31 7.73 33.97
C GLY A 205 0.12 6.36 34.50
N PHE A 206 -0.82 5.51 34.96
CA PHE A 206 -0.50 4.19 35.52
C PHE A 206 -0.38 3.12 34.45
N GLN A 207 0.72 2.38 34.44
CA GLN A 207 0.93 1.28 33.49
C GLN A 207 0.22 0.00 33.97
N ALA A 208 -0.66 -0.54 33.14
CA ALA A 208 -1.42 -1.76 33.44
C ALA A 208 -0.83 -3.06 32.85
N PHE A 209 0.26 -2.95 32.10
CA PHE A 209 0.99 -4.08 31.53
C PHE A 209 2.34 -4.22 32.25
N CYS A 210 2.63 -5.42 32.75
CA CYS A 210 3.93 -5.80 33.29
C CYS A 210 4.95 -6.05 32.18
#